data_AF-A0A841SSJ6-F1
#
_entry.id   AF-A0A841SSJ6-F1
#
_cell.length_a   1.000
_cell.length_b   1.000
_cell.length_c   1.000
_cell.angle_alpha   90.00
_cell.angle_beta   90.00
_cell.angle_gamma   90.00
#
_symmetry.space_group_name_H-M   'P 1'
#
loop_
_entity.id
_entity.type
_entity.pdbx_description
1 polymer ?
#
loop_
_entity_poly.entity_id
_entity_poly.type
_entity_poly.pdbx_seq_one_letter_code
_entity_poly.pdbx_strand_id
1 'polypeptide(L)'
;MNKGRTIVFAAIAAVIVALIGIAAWRAWGLPDGHSLNRGVEPFIRKPGEFPIADRRVELEVLVGSDLKKEELDTNLFTEYIEQKLGIELKFVIAKSGELDETEDLLFASGDYPPIILSGSLTTDEQVRYGQRGILLPLNGLIDRYGDRLKDIFSSNPAVRQSIAAPDGNIYALPSINECFHCWYAQKLWINQSWLDKLDLKMPETTEELYEVLHAFKTKDPNGNGLPDEIPLSGAMNSWHTGITGFLMSPFIYNTDTDYFYIENGRVGMAAIQPQWREGLEYMRKLFREGLIDPDVFTQSLDGLMETASRQENVLGAVTSGHIRMVFDGNAGSRDGDYEAVPPLIGPSGYAAAGYFGSYDRAAFAVTDKATAAEAAAATRLADFLMTEEATIRNEWGPENKWWRKGEPGEYDEHWKPAKYWLDPEFSKSSTQNAVWAQMGVLYRDRDLRESWAVSEDPDSFKGYEHRLYVETQKYADKEPREVYPSYIFMDTAAAEEAARLKAPINDYIRRNLVQFITGVKDTAADWDDYVSGLKQLKLDRYIEIHQHAYDTYKQQQ
;
A
#
# COMPACT_ATOMS: atom_id res chain seq x y z
N MET A 1 42.07 70.62 -26.50
CA MET A 1 41.92 69.99 -27.82
C MET A 1 42.53 68.59 -27.78
N ASN A 2 41.73 67.53 -27.65
CA ASN A 2 41.53 66.53 -28.71
C ASN A 2 40.54 65.47 -28.22
N LYS A 3 39.55 65.16 -29.06
CA LYS A 3 38.51 64.17 -28.84
C LYS A 3 39.01 62.79 -29.28
N GLY A 4 38.52 61.75 -28.60
CA GLY A 4 38.12 60.48 -29.22
C GLY A 4 38.98 59.26 -28.89
N ARG A 5 38.42 58.30 -28.16
CA ARG A 5 37.96 57.01 -28.72
C ARG A 5 37.44 56.05 -27.64
N THR A 6 36.21 55.61 -27.83
CA THR A 6 35.55 54.46 -27.19
C THR A 6 36.15 53.17 -27.74
N ILE A 7 36.58 52.22 -26.90
CA ILE A 7 36.66 50.78 -27.23
C ILE A 7 36.23 49.97 -25.99
N VAL A 8 35.30 49.05 -26.25
CA VAL A 8 34.64 48.09 -25.37
C VAL A 8 35.60 46.96 -24.97
N PHE A 9 35.62 46.55 -23.70
CA PHE A 9 36.02 45.19 -23.30
C PHE A 9 35.25 44.75 -22.06
N ALA A 10 34.19 43.98 -22.28
CA ALA A 10 33.53 43.12 -21.30
C ALA A 10 33.49 41.72 -21.91
N ALA A 11 34.34 40.80 -21.46
CA ALA A 11 34.23 39.34 -21.67
C ALA A 11 35.45 38.56 -21.11
N ILE A 12 35.84 38.71 -19.84
CA ILE A 12 36.72 37.73 -19.17
C ILE A 12 36.33 37.65 -17.68
N ALA A 13 35.22 36.97 -17.36
CA ALA A 13 34.89 36.62 -15.97
C ALA A 13 34.05 35.32 -15.84
N ALA A 14 33.60 34.70 -16.93
CA ALA A 14 32.66 33.57 -16.87
C ALA A 14 33.30 32.17 -16.98
N VAL A 15 34.63 32.04 -17.12
CA VAL A 15 35.28 30.75 -17.42
C VAL A 15 35.91 30.07 -16.20
N ILE A 16 36.02 30.73 -15.04
CA ILE A 16 36.74 30.16 -13.87
C ILE A 16 35.81 29.41 -12.88
N VAL A 17 34.48 29.61 -12.94
CA VAL A 17 33.55 28.92 -12.02
C VAL A 17 33.24 27.48 -12.45
N ALA A 18 33.40 27.13 -13.73
CA ALA A 18 33.11 25.77 -14.23
C ALA A 18 34.20 24.73 -13.90
N LEU A 19 35.42 25.14 -13.55
CA LEU A 19 36.54 24.22 -13.29
C LEU A 19 36.65 23.76 -11.83
N ILE A 20 35.98 24.43 -10.89
CA ILE A 20 36.02 24.05 -9.46
C ILE A 20 35.00 22.94 -9.15
N GLY A 21 33.91 22.83 -9.90
CA GLY A 21 32.90 21.76 -9.73
C GLY A 21 33.40 20.37 -10.13
N ILE A 22 34.38 20.27 -11.03
CA ILE A 22 34.89 18.99 -11.54
C ILE A 22 35.90 18.35 -10.57
N ALA A 23 36.58 19.14 -9.74
CA ALA A 23 37.58 18.63 -8.81
C ALA A 23 36.98 18.01 -7.52
N ALA A 24 35.78 18.44 -7.11
CA ALA A 24 35.11 17.91 -5.92
C ALA A 24 34.58 16.47 -6.11
N TRP A 25 34.24 16.10 -7.35
CA TRP A 25 33.71 14.77 -7.71
C TRP A 25 34.70 13.62 -7.49
N ARG A 26 36.00 13.87 -7.61
CA ARG A 26 37.04 12.83 -7.45
C ARG A 26 37.37 12.49 -5.99
N ALA A 27 36.99 13.32 -5.03
CA ALA A 27 37.32 13.09 -3.63
C ALA A 27 36.42 12.03 -2.95
N TRP A 28 35.31 11.62 -3.58
CA TRP A 28 34.28 10.76 -2.98
C TRP A 28 34.24 9.33 -3.55
N GLY A 29 35.22 8.91 -4.35
CA GLY A 29 35.49 7.49 -4.61
C GLY A 29 34.39 6.65 -5.28
N LEU A 30 33.45 7.27 -6.02
CA LEU A 30 32.42 6.52 -6.77
C LEU A 30 33.01 5.91 -8.07
N PRO A 31 32.68 4.66 -8.44
CA PRO A 31 33.16 4.04 -9.67
C PRO A 31 32.55 4.69 -10.93
N ASP A 32 33.32 4.73 -12.01
CA ASP A 32 32.89 5.17 -13.35
C ASP A 32 31.89 4.16 -13.97
N GLY A 33 30.65 4.14 -13.48
CA GLY A 33 29.52 3.47 -14.12
C GLY A 33 28.84 4.40 -15.12
N HIS A 34 28.34 3.84 -16.22
CA HIS A 34 27.66 4.52 -17.35
C HIS A 34 26.67 5.60 -16.91
N SER A 35 27.17 6.83 -16.72
CA SER A 35 26.38 7.88 -16.10
C SER A 35 25.61 8.66 -17.17
N LEU A 36 24.29 8.63 -17.09
CA LEU A 36 23.41 9.71 -17.56
C LEU A 36 23.63 11.04 -16.79
N ASN A 37 24.71 11.17 -16.02
CA ASN A 37 25.18 12.41 -15.39
C ASN A 37 25.98 13.31 -16.35
N ARG A 38 25.93 13.10 -17.67
CA ARG A 38 26.62 13.98 -18.64
C ARG A 38 25.63 14.70 -19.55
N GLY A 39 25.27 15.93 -19.15
CA GLY A 39 24.67 16.94 -20.02
C GLY A 39 23.16 17.17 -19.80
N VAL A 40 22.74 18.43 -19.94
CA VAL A 40 21.33 18.79 -20.14
C VAL A 40 20.94 18.27 -21.52
N GLU A 41 19.84 17.52 -21.63
CA GLU A 41 19.30 17.13 -22.92
C GLU A 41 18.73 18.37 -23.60
N PRO A 42 19.34 18.88 -24.68
CA PRO A 42 19.12 20.25 -25.13
C PRO A 42 17.71 20.53 -25.65
N PHE A 43 16.91 19.49 -25.89
CA PHE A 43 15.52 19.61 -26.34
C PHE A 43 14.49 19.19 -25.28
N ILE A 44 14.92 18.72 -24.11
CA ILE A 44 14.03 18.51 -22.96
C ILE A 44 13.99 19.80 -22.16
N ARG A 45 12.78 20.30 -21.92
CA ARG A 45 12.52 21.56 -21.24
C ARG A 45 12.69 21.43 -19.73
N LYS A 46 12.80 22.58 -19.05
CA LYS A 46 12.94 22.62 -17.59
C LYS A 46 11.65 22.24 -16.89
N PRO A 47 11.69 21.73 -15.65
CA PRO A 47 10.48 21.45 -14.87
C PRO A 47 9.44 22.58 -14.93
N GLY A 48 8.16 22.22 -14.96
CA GLY A 48 7.05 23.16 -15.11
C GLY A 48 6.80 23.70 -16.52
N GLU A 49 7.71 23.53 -17.49
CA GLU A 49 7.49 23.93 -18.88
C GLU A 49 6.82 22.80 -19.69
N PHE A 50 5.79 23.15 -20.49
CA PHE A 50 5.02 22.22 -21.33
C PHE A 50 4.90 22.73 -22.78
N PRO A 51 4.91 21.86 -23.81
CA PRO A 51 5.28 20.44 -23.77
C PRO A 51 6.69 20.22 -23.20
N ILE A 52 6.96 19.02 -22.66
CA ILE A 52 8.21 18.69 -21.95
C ILE A 52 9.42 18.64 -22.88
N ALA A 53 9.18 18.61 -24.19
CA ALA A 53 10.22 18.58 -25.21
C ALA A 53 9.84 19.45 -26.42
N ASP A 54 10.86 19.96 -27.13
CA ASP A 54 10.67 20.75 -28.36
C ASP A 54 10.23 19.88 -29.56
N ARG A 55 10.39 18.57 -29.44
CA ARG A 55 9.94 17.56 -30.41
C ARG A 55 9.27 16.41 -29.65
N ARG A 56 8.29 15.76 -30.30
CA ARG A 56 7.60 14.61 -29.70
C ARG A 56 8.61 13.51 -29.37
N VAL A 57 8.54 12.99 -28.14
CA VAL A 57 9.34 11.85 -27.67
C VAL A 57 8.43 10.64 -27.54
N GLU A 58 8.79 9.53 -28.18
CA GLU A 58 8.12 8.25 -28.00
C GLU A 58 8.66 7.55 -26.75
N LEU A 59 7.78 6.99 -25.93
CA LEU A 59 8.11 6.27 -24.70
C LEU A 59 7.38 4.93 -24.71
N GLU A 60 8.15 3.84 -24.81
CA GLU A 60 7.63 2.49 -24.58
C GLU A 60 7.60 2.19 -23.07
N VAL A 61 6.42 1.86 -22.56
CA VAL A 61 6.14 1.78 -21.12
C VAL A 61 5.51 0.44 -20.75
N LEU A 62 6.07 -0.26 -19.76
CA LEU A 62 5.39 -1.39 -19.10
C LEU A 62 4.32 -0.87 -18.14
N VAL A 63 3.11 -1.40 -18.25
CA VAL A 63 2.00 -1.10 -17.35
C VAL A 63 1.25 -2.36 -16.93
N GLY A 64 0.96 -2.48 -15.64
CA GLY A 64 -0.09 -3.38 -15.13
C GLY A 64 -1.47 -2.75 -15.30
N SER A 65 -2.33 -3.33 -16.14
CA SER A 65 -3.68 -2.82 -16.40
C SER A 65 -4.63 -3.88 -16.91
N ASP A 66 -5.92 -3.76 -16.56
CA ASP A 66 -7.01 -4.55 -17.18
C ASP A 66 -7.62 -3.84 -18.41
N LEU A 67 -7.19 -2.61 -18.70
CA LEU A 67 -7.54 -1.92 -19.94
C LEU A 67 -6.83 -2.57 -21.12
N LYS A 68 -7.54 -2.69 -22.24
CA LYS A 68 -6.98 -3.15 -23.50
C LYS A 68 -6.18 -2.04 -24.16
N LYS A 69 -5.30 -2.43 -25.08
CA LYS A 69 -4.51 -1.50 -25.87
C LYS A 69 -5.39 -0.50 -26.63
N GLU A 70 -6.46 -0.98 -27.27
CA GLU A 70 -7.37 -0.11 -28.03
C GLU A 70 -8.11 0.91 -27.14
N GLU A 71 -8.35 0.55 -25.88
CA GLU A 71 -8.92 1.46 -24.88
C GLU A 71 -7.87 2.52 -24.52
N LEU A 72 -6.67 2.10 -24.11
CA LEU A 72 -5.58 3.02 -23.77
C LEU A 72 -5.21 4.00 -24.89
N ASP A 73 -5.26 3.56 -26.15
CA ASP A 73 -5.00 4.38 -27.35
C ASP A 73 -6.06 5.50 -27.56
N THR A 74 -7.28 5.31 -27.06
CA THR A 74 -8.41 6.26 -27.19
C THR A 74 -8.87 6.85 -25.85
N ASN A 75 -8.09 6.61 -24.79
CA ASN A 75 -8.42 7.01 -23.44
C ASN A 75 -8.26 8.51 -23.25
N LEU A 76 -9.26 9.17 -22.66
CA LEU A 76 -9.25 10.63 -22.49
C LEU A 76 -8.06 11.13 -21.65
N PHE A 77 -7.58 10.34 -20.69
CA PHE A 77 -6.42 10.71 -19.90
C PHE A 77 -5.11 10.51 -20.68
N THR A 78 -4.98 9.42 -21.45
CA THR A 78 -3.84 9.22 -22.38
C THR A 78 -3.73 10.38 -23.37
N GLU A 79 -4.82 10.73 -24.06
CA GLU A 79 -4.84 11.84 -25.03
C GLU A 79 -4.43 13.16 -24.37
N TYR A 80 -4.94 13.43 -23.16
CA TYR A 80 -4.65 14.63 -22.41
C TYR A 80 -3.16 14.76 -22.07
N ILE A 81 -2.52 13.69 -21.55
CA ILE A 81 -1.10 13.74 -21.19
C ILE A 81 -0.20 13.77 -22.43
N GLU A 82 -0.53 13.05 -23.50
CA GLU A 82 0.26 13.07 -24.74
C GLU A 82 0.27 14.48 -25.35
N GLN A 83 -0.88 15.15 -25.39
CA GLN A 83 -0.99 16.52 -25.90
C GLN A 83 -0.30 17.53 -25.00
N LYS A 84 -0.54 17.46 -23.68
CA LYS A 84 0.01 18.41 -22.72
C LYS A 84 1.53 18.30 -22.61
N LEU A 85 2.05 17.07 -22.60
CA LEU A 85 3.48 16.83 -22.45
C LEU A 85 4.20 16.81 -23.78
N GLY A 86 3.51 16.60 -24.91
CA GLY A 86 4.16 16.44 -26.21
C GLY A 86 4.95 15.13 -26.29
N ILE A 87 4.36 14.04 -25.81
CA ILE A 87 4.93 12.68 -25.86
C ILE A 87 4.03 11.73 -26.65
N GLU A 88 4.54 10.53 -26.91
CA GLU A 88 3.78 9.39 -27.44
C GLU A 88 4.01 8.18 -26.55
N LEU A 89 2.96 7.54 -26.05
CA LEU A 89 3.06 6.36 -25.20
C LEU A 89 2.83 5.09 -26.03
N LYS A 90 3.76 4.14 -25.93
CA LYS A 90 3.61 2.79 -26.47
C LYS A 90 3.48 1.82 -25.30
N PHE A 91 2.25 1.37 -25.03
CA PHE A 91 2.00 0.48 -23.90
C PHE A 91 2.41 -0.96 -24.21
N VAL A 92 3.24 -1.52 -23.33
CA VAL A 92 3.40 -2.96 -23.10
C VAL A 92 2.54 -3.29 -21.89
N ILE A 93 1.47 -4.05 -22.09
CA ILE A 93 0.45 -4.28 -21.06
C ILE A 93 0.66 -5.67 -20.46
N ALA A 94 0.89 -5.71 -19.16
CA ALA A 94 0.68 -6.90 -18.34
C ALA A 94 -0.70 -6.79 -17.71
N LYS A 95 -1.49 -7.87 -17.71
CA LYS A 95 -2.77 -7.87 -17.01
C LYS A 95 -2.52 -7.65 -15.52
N SER A 96 -3.36 -6.88 -14.83
CA SER A 96 -3.11 -6.49 -13.42
C SER A 96 -2.80 -7.67 -12.50
N GLY A 97 -3.50 -8.80 -12.68
CA GLY A 97 -3.30 -10.02 -11.90
C GLY A 97 -2.16 -10.94 -12.36
N GLU A 98 -1.41 -10.54 -13.38
CA GLU A 98 -0.28 -11.29 -13.99
C GLU A 98 0.97 -10.40 -14.11
N LEU A 99 0.98 -9.24 -13.44
CA LEU A 99 2.04 -8.23 -13.56
C LEU A 99 3.38 -8.80 -13.09
N ASP A 100 3.41 -9.40 -11.90
CA ASP A 100 4.63 -9.95 -11.30
C ASP A 100 5.25 -11.04 -12.20
N GLU A 101 4.45 -11.99 -12.70
CA GLU A 101 4.95 -13.04 -13.58
C GLU A 101 5.45 -12.49 -14.93
N THR A 102 4.78 -11.47 -15.45
CA THR A 102 5.18 -10.81 -16.71
C THR A 102 6.47 -10.03 -16.53
N GLU A 103 6.62 -9.28 -15.43
CA GLU A 103 7.86 -8.58 -15.08
C GLU A 103 9.02 -9.56 -14.96
N ASP A 104 8.85 -10.64 -14.19
CA ASP A 104 9.85 -11.70 -14.02
C ASP A 104 10.31 -12.27 -15.36
N LEU A 105 9.37 -12.56 -16.27
CA LEU A 105 9.68 -13.08 -17.59
C LEU A 105 10.49 -12.08 -18.44
N LEU A 106 10.08 -10.81 -18.45
CA LEU A 106 10.75 -9.76 -19.21
C LEU A 106 12.17 -9.50 -18.70
N PHE A 107 12.36 -9.42 -17.38
CA PHE A 107 13.68 -9.27 -16.77
C PHE A 107 14.57 -10.49 -16.96
N ALA A 108 14.00 -11.70 -16.94
CA ALA A 108 14.74 -12.94 -17.20
C ALA A 108 15.18 -13.08 -18.67
N SER A 109 14.34 -12.67 -19.63
CA SER A 109 14.67 -12.76 -21.06
C SER A 109 15.58 -11.62 -21.54
N GLY A 110 15.54 -10.48 -20.85
CA GLY A 110 16.23 -9.26 -21.26
C GLY A 110 15.44 -8.38 -22.24
N ASP A 111 14.16 -8.73 -22.50
CA ASP A 111 13.25 -8.02 -23.41
C ASP A 111 12.37 -6.99 -22.70
N TYR A 112 12.78 -6.50 -21.54
CA TYR A 112 12.06 -5.47 -20.78
C TYR A 112 12.03 -4.11 -21.51
N PRO A 113 10.93 -3.34 -21.39
CA PRO A 113 10.83 -1.98 -21.94
C PRO A 113 11.84 -0.98 -21.35
N PRO A 114 12.10 0.15 -22.01
CA PRO A 114 12.93 1.23 -21.47
C PRO A 114 12.36 1.84 -20.19
N ILE A 115 11.03 1.90 -20.05
CA ILE A 115 10.36 2.52 -18.92
C ILE A 115 9.39 1.52 -18.29
N ILE A 116 9.45 1.39 -16.96
CA ILE A 116 8.40 0.77 -16.16
C ILE A 116 7.55 1.92 -15.61
N LEU A 117 6.25 1.94 -15.89
CA LEU A 117 5.36 3.02 -15.47
C LEU A 117 4.38 2.60 -14.38
N SER A 118 4.01 1.32 -14.32
CA SER A 118 3.11 0.78 -13.29
C SER A 118 3.52 -0.63 -12.86
N GLY A 119 4.74 -0.76 -12.35
CA GLY A 119 5.33 -2.03 -11.93
C GLY A 119 5.15 -2.40 -10.46
N SER A 120 5.81 -3.49 -10.06
CA SER A 120 5.76 -4.08 -8.72
C SER A 120 7.12 -4.55 -8.21
N LEU A 121 8.20 -3.88 -8.64
CA LEU A 121 9.59 -4.22 -8.30
C LEU A 121 9.83 -4.30 -6.78
N THR A 122 10.22 -5.48 -6.29
CA THR A 122 10.60 -5.68 -4.89
C THR A 122 11.88 -4.93 -4.53
N THR A 123 12.14 -4.70 -3.24
CA THR A 123 13.39 -4.05 -2.79
C THR A 123 14.64 -4.85 -3.20
N ASP A 124 14.55 -6.18 -3.19
CA ASP A 124 15.63 -7.07 -3.65
C ASP A 124 15.90 -6.91 -5.14
N GLU A 125 14.85 -6.87 -5.97
CA GLU A 125 15.00 -6.64 -7.42
C GLU A 125 15.61 -5.28 -7.72
N GLN A 126 15.18 -4.23 -7.01
CA GLN A 126 15.75 -2.90 -7.15
C GLN A 126 17.27 -2.92 -6.86
N VAL A 127 17.70 -3.60 -5.79
CA VAL A 127 19.13 -3.74 -5.45
C VAL A 127 19.87 -4.57 -6.50
N ARG A 128 19.36 -5.75 -6.86
CA ARG A 128 20.01 -6.66 -7.82
C ARG A 128 20.13 -6.05 -9.21
N TYR A 129 19.04 -5.48 -9.73
CA TYR A 129 19.01 -4.88 -11.05
C TYR A 129 19.75 -3.54 -11.08
N GLY A 130 19.72 -2.77 -9.99
CA GLY A 130 20.54 -1.56 -9.83
C GLY A 130 22.04 -1.85 -9.86
N GLN A 131 22.52 -2.85 -9.10
CA GLN A 131 23.92 -3.27 -9.10
C GLN A 131 24.41 -3.80 -10.45
N ARG A 132 23.51 -4.42 -11.23
CA ARG A 132 23.80 -4.89 -12.60
C ARG A 132 23.74 -3.78 -13.64
N GLY A 133 23.30 -2.58 -13.27
CA GLY A 133 23.11 -1.45 -14.18
C GLY A 133 21.89 -1.60 -15.09
N ILE A 134 21.00 -2.55 -14.81
CA ILE A 134 19.74 -2.74 -15.54
C ILE A 134 18.76 -1.63 -15.18
N LEU A 135 18.60 -1.33 -13.88
CA LEU A 135 17.86 -0.16 -13.43
C LEU A 135 18.81 1.02 -13.30
N LEU A 136 18.44 2.15 -13.88
CA LEU A 136 19.23 3.37 -13.84
C LEU A 136 18.97 4.13 -12.54
N PRO A 137 20.01 4.64 -11.85
CA PRO A 137 19.82 5.53 -10.70
C PRO A 137 19.06 6.81 -11.10
N LEU A 138 17.98 7.10 -10.38
CA LEU A 138 17.09 8.22 -10.66
C LEU A 138 17.57 9.54 -10.03
N ASN A 139 18.49 9.52 -9.07
CA ASN A 139 18.91 10.69 -8.29
C ASN A 139 19.23 11.91 -9.18
N GLY A 140 20.11 11.74 -10.17
CA GLY A 140 20.50 12.83 -11.07
C GLY A 140 19.40 13.26 -12.05
N LEU A 141 18.46 12.39 -12.37
CA LEU A 141 17.29 12.72 -13.19
C LEU A 141 16.28 13.54 -12.36
N ILE A 142 16.01 13.13 -11.12
CA ILE A 142 15.14 13.84 -10.18
C ILE A 142 15.69 15.24 -9.90
N ASP A 143 17.00 15.36 -9.64
CA ASP A 143 17.62 16.66 -9.38
C ASP A 143 17.38 17.68 -10.51
N ARG A 144 17.44 17.21 -11.76
CA ARG A 144 17.32 18.05 -12.97
C ARG A 144 15.90 18.26 -13.45
N TYR A 145 15.04 17.25 -13.31
CA TYR A 145 13.73 17.20 -13.98
C TYR A 145 12.54 17.01 -13.03
N GLY A 146 12.78 16.64 -11.76
CA GLY A 146 11.75 16.26 -10.80
C GLY A 146 11.47 17.32 -9.73
N ASP A 147 10.97 18.51 -10.10
CA ASP A 147 10.68 19.56 -9.11
C ASP A 147 9.54 19.17 -8.16
N ARG A 148 8.46 18.56 -8.69
CA ARG A 148 7.36 18.06 -7.86
C ARG A 148 7.83 16.91 -6.96
N LEU A 149 8.67 16.02 -7.47
CA LEU A 149 9.29 14.94 -6.67
C LEU A 149 10.15 15.49 -5.53
N LYS A 150 10.97 16.51 -5.79
CA LYS A 150 11.77 17.18 -4.74
C LYS A 150 10.89 17.86 -3.70
N ASP A 151 9.79 18.48 -4.10
CA ASP A 151 8.81 19.05 -3.18
C ASP A 151 8.21 17.96 -2.29
N ILE A 152 7.79 16.83 -2.86
CA ILE A 152 7.26 15.67 -2.13
C ILE A 152 8.29 15.14 -1.12
N PHE A 153 9.55 14.96 -1.52
CA PHE A 153 10.61 14.50 -0.61
C PHE A 153 10.92 15.50 0.51
N SER A 154 10.71 16.79 0.25
CA SER A 154 10.93 17.84 1.25
C SER A 154 9.76 17.93 2.23
N SER A 155 8.53 17.80 1.76
CA SER A 155 7.32 17.86 2.60
C SER A 155 7.04 16.54 3.32
N ASN A 156 7.44 15.41 2.74
CA ASN A 156 7.34 14.07 3.32
C ASN A 156 8.67 13.30 3.17
N PRO A 157 9.64 13.54 4.06
CA PRO A 157 10.95 12.88 4.02
C PRO A 157 10.88 11.34 4.11
N ALA A 158 9.83 10.78 4.72
CA ALA A 158 9.65 9.34 4.86
C ALA A 158 9.55 8.63 3.50
N VAL A 159 8.97 9.29 2.48
CA VAL A 159 8.91 8.76 1.11
C VAL A 159 10.30 8.54 0.53
N ARG A 160 11.21 9.52 0.69
CA ARG A 160 12.57 9.37 0.16
C ARG A 160 13.34 8.29 0.92
N GLN A 161 13.12 8.18 2.23
CA GLN A 161 13.74 7.17 3.08
C GLN A 161 13.30 5.76 2.71
N SER A 162 12.02 5.55 2.37
CA SER A 162 11.49 4.22 2.05
C SER A 162 11.94 3.66 0.70
N ILE A 163 12.53 4.47 -0.19
CA ILE A 163 12.91 4.07 -1.56
C ILE A 163 14.42 4.18 -1.83
N ALA A 164 15.22 4.54 -0.83
CA ALA A 164 16.66 4.63 -0.96
C ALA A 164 17.30 3.25 -0.75
N ALA A 165 17.99 2.74 -1.77
CA ALA A 165 18.75 1.49 -1.68
C ALA A 165 20.01 1.66 -0.79
N PRO A 166 20.66 0.57 -0.35
CA PRO A 166 21.80 0.63 0.57
C PRO A 166 23.01 1.40 0.03
N ASP A 167 23.12 1.56 -1.29
CA ASP A 167 24.16 2.35 -1.97
C ASP A 167 23.83 3.86 -2.06
N GLY A 168 22.67 4.28 -1.55
CA GLY A 168 22.17 5.65 -1.57
C GLY A 168 21.44 6.05 -2.86
N ASN A 169 21.30 5.14 -3.82
CA ASN A 169 20.56 5.40 -5.05
C ASN A 169 19.07 5.12 -4.90
N ILE A 170 18.27 5.82 -5.71
CA ILE A 170 16.85 5.56 -5.92
C ILE A 170 16.74 4.88 -7.27
N TYR A 171 16.28 3.62 -7.31
CA TYR A 171 16.14 2.86 -8.56
C TYR A 171 14.70 2.83 -9.08
N ALA A 172 13.73 3.09 -8.20
CA ALA A 172 12.32 3.19 -8.56
C ALA A 172 11.61 4.27 -7.73
N LEU A 173 10.54 4.83 -8.28
CA LEU A 173 9.64 5.75 -7.58
C LEU A 173 8.38 5.01 -7.15
N PRO A 174 7.84 5.33 -5.96
CA PRO A 174 6.64 4.71 -5.48
C PRO A 174 5.40 5.41 -6.03
N SER A 175 4.28 4.70 -6.10
CA SER A 175 2.97 5.33 -6.20
C SER A 175 2.44 5.60 -4.78
N ILE A 176 2.17 6.88 -4.46
CA ILE A 176 1.83 7.29 -3.09
C ILE A 176 0.33 7.48 -2.98
N ASN A 177 -0.32 6.58 -2.24
CA ASN A 177 -1.75 6.60 -2.01
C ASN A 177 -2.03 6.42 -0.51
N GLU A 178 -2.05 7.52 0.23
CA GLU A 178 -2.31 7.53 1.67
C GLU A 178 -3.80 7.32 1.92
N CYS A 179 -4.18 6.05 2.12
CA CYS A 179 -5.53 5.63 2.40
C CYS A 179 -5.67 5.34 3.90
N PHE A 180 -6.25 6.28 4.65
CA PHE A 180 -6.43 6.15 6.11
C PHE A 180 -7.14 4.84 6.50
N HIS A 181 -8.23 4.49 5.80
CA HIS A 181 -8.92 3.22 5.99
C HIS A 181 -8.00 2.00 5.77
N CYS A 182 -7.22 2.02 4.69
CA CYS A 182 -6.34 0.92 4.29
C CYS A 182 -5.22 0.69 5.32
N TRP A 183 -4.73 1.76 5.96
CA TRP A 183 -3.71 1.66 7.01
C TRP A 183 -4.18 0.84 8.22
N TYR A 184 -5.49 0.73 8.46
CA TYR A 184 -6.08 -0.03 9.55
C TYR A 184 -7.14 -1.03 9.05
N ALA A 185 -6.93 -1.62 7.88
CA ALA A 185 -7.94 -2.48 7.26
C ALA A 185 -8.15 -3.84 7.98
N GLN A 186 -7.27 -4.22 8.91
CA GLN A 186 -7.46 -5.41 9.75
C GLN A 186 -8.57 -5.16 10.80
N LYS A 187 -9.83 -5.29 10.38
CA LYS A 187 -11.01 -5.03 11.21
C LYS A 187 -11.85 -6.28 11.44
N LEU A 188 -12.53 -6.29 12.58
CA LEU A 188 -13.70 -7.13 12.82
C LEU A 188 -14.96 -6.27 12.66
N TRP A 189 -15.89 -6.73 11.85
CA TRP A 189 -17.20 -6.12 11.67
C TRP A 189 -18.25 -6.95 12.40
N ILE A 190 -19.08 -6.33 13.23
CA ILE A 190 -20.09 -7.01 14.05
C ILE A 190 -21.49 -6.51 13.72
N ASN A 191 -22.46 -7.42 13.72
CA ASN A 191 -23.86 -7.14 13.45
C ASN A 191 -24.47 -6.30 14.58
N GLN A 192 -24.56 -4.99 14.34
CA GLN A 192 -25.10 -4.01 15.28
C GLN A 192 -26.59 -4.25 15.55
N SER A 193 -27.35 -4.68 14.54
CA SER A 193 -28.78 -4.98 14.71
C SER A 193 -29.02 -6.10 15.74
N TRP A 194 -28.10 -7.07 15.82
CA TRP A 194 -28.14 -8.15 16.80
C TRP A 194 -27.75 -7.67 18.20
N LEU A 195 -26.76 -6.78 18.31
CA LEU A 195 -26.42 -6.15 19.59
C LEU A 195 -27.63 -5.40 20.16
N ASP A 196 -28.28 -4.57 19.34
CA ASP A 196 -29.45 -3.78 19.73
C ASP A 196 -30.62 -4.67 20.17
N LYS A 197 -30.91 -5.74 19.41
CA LYS A 197 -32.00 -6.69 19.73
C LYS A 197 -31.77 -7.42 21.05
N LEU A 198 -30.52 -7.70 21.39
CA LEU A 198 -30.13 -8.41 22.62
C LEU A 198 -29.80 -7.47 23.79
N ASP A 199 -29.92 -6.15 23.61
CA ASP A 199 -29.53 -5.12 24.58
C ASP A 199 -28.05 -5.26 25.01
N LEU A 200 -27.18 -5.55 24.04
CA LEU A 200 -25.74 -5.69 24.21
C LEU A 200 -25.03 -4.43 23.71
N LYS A 201 -23.87 -4.15 24.31
CA LYS A 201 -23.00 -3.06 23.86
C LYS A 201 -21.96 -3.58 22.87
N MET A 202 -21.42 -2.67 22.07
CA MET A 202 -20.20 -2.91 21.29
C MET A 202 -19.08 -3.39 22.23
N PRO A 203 -18.42 -4.53 21.97
CA PRO A 203 -17.37 -5.04 22.85
C PRO A 203 -16.08 -4.22 22.73
N GLU A 204 -15.45 -3.92 23.87
CA GLU A 204 -14.16 -3.22 23.97
C GLU A 204 -13.05 -4.13 24.51
N THR A 205 -13.40 -5.28 25.10
CA THR A 205 -12.44 -6.26 25.64
C THR A 205 -12.61 -7.65 25.03
N THR A 206 -11.57 -8.50 25.16
CA THR A 206 -11.66 -9.90 24.74
C THR A 206 -12.74 -10.69 25.49
N GLU A 207 -13.04 -10.33 26.75
CA GLU A 207 -14.10 -10.99 27.53
C GLU A 207 -15.49 -10.53 27.07
N GLU A 208 -15.69 -9.23 26.82
CA GLU A 208 -16.95 -8.72 26.28
C GLU A 208 -17.23 -9.28 24.88
N LEU A 209 -16.21 -9.39 24.02
CA LEU A 209 -16.38 -10.05 22.72
C LEU A 209 -16.82 -11.52 22.92
N TYR A 210 -16.22 -12.23 23.87
CA TYR A 210 -16.64 -13.61 24.19
C TYR A 210 -18.12 -13.67 24.60
N GLU A 211 -18.56 -12.79 25.50
CA GLU A 211 -19.95 -12.73 25.97
C GLU A 211 -20.92 -12.42 24.83
N VAL A 212 -20.56 -11.48 23.95
CA VAL A 212 -21.34 -11.11 22.76
C VAL A 212 -21.47 -12.29 21.79
N LEU A 213 -20.36 -12.92 21.41
CA LEU A 213 -20.37 -14.08 20.51
C LEU A 213 -21.16 -15.25 21.11
N HIS A 214 -21.04 -15.48 22.42
CA HIS A 214 -21.83 -16.49 23.11
C HIS A 214 -23.33 -16.15 23.11
N ALA A 215 -23.70 -14.88 23.29
CA ALA A 215 -25.08 -14.43 23.22
C ALA A 215 -25.65 -14.60 21.80
N PHE A 216 -24.89 -14.25 20.76
CA PHE A 216 -25.29 -14.48 19.36
C PHE A 216 -25.60 -15.95 19.09
N LYS A 217 -24.78 -16.86 19.63
CA LYS A 217 -24.99 -18.30 19.48
C LYS A 217 -26.25 -18.83 20.19
N THR A 218 -26.64 -18.22 21.31
CA THR A 218 -27.56 -18.86 22.28
C THR A 218 -28.89 -18.14 22.46
N LYS A 219 -29.04 -16.94 21.92
CA LYS A 219 -30.22 -16.08 22.15
C LYS A 219 -31.06 -15.79 20.91
N ASP A 220 -30.85 -16.49 19.80
CA ASP A 220 -31.68 -16.38 18.58
C ASP A 220 -31.84 -14.90 18.09
N PRO A 221 -30.72 -14.17 17.87
CA PRO A 221 -30.80 -12.79 17.40
C PRO A 221 -31.40 -12.68 15.99
N ASN A 222 -31.42 -13.74 15.17
CA ASN A 222 -32.17 -13.69 13.90
C ASN A 222 -33.69 -13.90 14.10
N GLY A 223 -34.12 -14.56 15.18
CA GLY A 223 -35.52 -14.73 15.58
C GLY A 223 -36.25 -15.84 14.84
N ASN A 224 -35.54 -16.79 14.26
CA ASN A 224 -36.13 -17.91 13.52
C ASN A 224 -36.37 -19.15 14.41
N GLY A 225 -35.91 -19.15 15.66
CA GLY A 225 -36.07 -20.24 16.63
C GLY A 225 -35.18 -21.46 16.37
N LEU A 226 -34.19 -21.35 15.48
CA LEU A 226 -33.19 -22.37 15.16
C LEU A 226 -31.81 -21.91 15.67
N PRO A 227 -30.95 -22.83 16.12
CA PRO A 227 -29.58 -22.49 16.49
C PRO A 227 -28.69 -22.47 15.24
N ASP A 228 -28.95 -21.54 14.31
CA ASP A 228 -28.26 -21.46 13.01
C ASP A 228 -27.35 -20.23 12.88
N GLU A 229 -27.24 -19.40 13.92
CA GLU A 229 -26.29 -18.30 13.96
C GLU A 229 -24.84 -18.77 13.94
N ILE A 230 -24.03 -18.05 13.15
CA ILE A 230 -22.58 -18.15 13.05
C ILE A 230 -22.01 -16.91 13.76
N PRO A 231 -21.53 -17.02 15.01
CA PRO A 231 -21.17 -15.84 15.78
C PRO A 231 -19.96 -15.08 15.19
N LEU A 232 -18.92 -15.79 14.76
CA LEU A 232 -17.74 -15.22 14.13
C LEU A 232 -17.28 -16.07 12.95
N SER A 233 -17.09 -15.46 11.78
CA SER A 233 -16.55 -16.10 10.58
C SER A 233 -15.47 -15.24 9.89
N GLY A 234 -14.91 -15.77 8.81
CA GLY A 234 -13.83 -15.17 8.02
C GLY A 234 -13.43 -16.09 6.85
N ALA A 235 -12.44 -15.69 6.07
CA ALA A 235 -11.97 -16.42 4.89
C ALA A 235 -10.45 -16.33 4.72
N MET A 236 -9.86 -17.27 3.98
CA MET A 236 -8.39 -17.40 3.86
C MET A 236 -7.77 -16.75 2.62
N ASN A 237 -8.56 -16.36 1.63
CA ASN A 237 -8.06 -15.97 0.31
C ASN A 237 -8.39 -14.53 -0.11
N SER A 238 -8.59 -13.64 0.86
CA SER A 238 -8.89 -12.24 0.56
C SER A 238 -8.33 -11.26 1.60
N TRP A 239 -8.46 -9.97 1.31
CA TRP A 239 -7.83 -8.87 2.04
C TRP A 239 -8.39 -8.74 3.46
N HIS A 240 -7.52 -9.01 4.46
CA HIS A 240 -7.82 -9.00 5.89
C HIS A 240 -9.05 -9.81 6.32
N THR A 241 -9.37 -10.90 5.60
CA THR A 241 -10.51 -11.76 5.93
C THR A 241 -10.20 -12.85 6.95
N GLY A 242 -8.93 -13.05 7.30
CA GLY A 242 -8.52 -14.02 8.32
C GLY A 242 -8.76 -13.51 9.74
N ILE A 243 -9.29 -14.37 10.61
CA ILE A 243 -9.66 -13.99 11.99
C ILE A 243 -8.45 -13.74 12.90
N THR A 244 -7.28 -14.26 12.54
CA THR A 244 -6.10 -14.33 13.41
C THR A 244 -5.46 -12.98 13.69
N GLY A 245 -5.39 -12.11 12.69
CA GLY A 245 -4.85 -10.76 12.83
C GLY A 245 -5.56 -9.99 13.92
N PHE A 246 -6.88 -9.83 13.78
CA PHE A 246 -7.70 -9.09 14.74
C PHE A 246 -7.72 -9.76 16.13
N LEU A 247 -7.95 -11.07 16.22
CA LEU A 247 -8.09 -11.76 17.51
C LEU A 247 -6.77 -11.89 18.29
N MET A 248 -5.61 -11.86 17.62
CA MET A 248 -4.29 -11.90 18.28
C MET A 248 -3.82 -10.52 18.75
N SER A 249 -4.22 -9.46 18.05
CA SER A 249 -3.82 -8.07 18.34
C SER A 249 -4.06 -7.58 19.79
N PRO A 250 -5.10 -8.00 20.55
CA PRO A 250 -5.23 -7.67 21.98
C PRO A 250 -4.19 -8.34 22.90
N PHE A 251 -3.42 -9.31 22.41
CA PHE A 251 -2.38 -10.00 23.19
C PHE A 251 -0.98 -9.55 22.77
N ILE A 252 -0.74 -9.47 21.46
CA ILE A 252 0.52 -9.05 20.85
C ILE A 252 0.25 -8.51 19.44
N TYR A 253 1.01 -7.50 19.02
CA TYR A 253 0.88 -6.95 17.67
C TYR A 253 1.02 -8.03 16.60
N ASN A 254 0.04 -8.11 15.69
CA ASN A 254 0.00 -9.10 14.62
C ASN A 254 -0.69 -8.53 13.37
N THR A 255 -0.08 -8.76 12.21
CA THR A 255 -0.58 -8.39 10.87
C THR A 255 -0.78 -9.60 9.95
N ASP A 256 -0.60 -10.82 10.46
CA ASP A 256 -0.64 -12.10 9.73
C ASP A 256 0.34 -12.24 8.55
N THR A 257 1.29 -11.30 8.42
CA THR A 257 2.19 -11.21 7.26
C THR A 257 3.57 -11.81 7.59
N ASP A 258 4.27 -11.22 8.54
CA ASP A 258 5.68 -11.50 8.86
C ASP A 258 5.94 -11.65 10.37
N TYR A 259 4.91 -11.41 11.20
CA TYR A 259 4.89 -11.63 12.65
C TYR A 259 5.97 -10.86 13.42
N PHE A 260 6.57 -9.84 12.80
CA PHE A 260 7.53 -8.97 13.46
C PHE A 260 6.84 -7.94 14.34
N TYR A 261 7.48 -7.61 15.45
CA TYR A 261 7.19 -6.42 16.24
C TYR A 261 8.50 -5.72 16.59
N ILE A 262 8.43 -4.42 16.89
CA ILE A 262 9.58 -3.67 17.39
C ILE A 262 9.37 -3.39 18.87
N GLU A 263 10.39 -3.70 19.67
CA GLU A 263 10.45 -3.30 21.07
C GLU A 263 11.82 -2.68 21.37
N ASN A 264 11.83 -1.39 21.71
CA ASN A 264 13.06 -0.65 22.04
C ASN A 264 14.16 -0.77 20.97
N GLY A 265 13.78 -0.64 19.69
CA GLY A 265 14.69 -0.78 18.55
C GLY A 265 15.12 -2.21 18.22
N ARG A 266 14.54 -3.23 18.87
CA ARG A 266 14.81 -4.64 18.56
C ARG A 266 13.66 -5.28 17.80
N VAL A 267 14.00 -6.02 16.75
CA VAL A 267 13.09 -6.85 15.97
C VAL A 267 12.79 -8.12 16.76
N GLY A 268 11.55 -8.25 17.22
CA GLY A 268 11.01 -9.44 17.86
C GLY A 268 10.13 -10.25 16.93
N MET A 269 10.00 -11.54 17.22
CA MET A 269 9.05 -12.44 16.55
C MET A 269 7.87 -12.71 17.48
N ALA A 270 6.68 -12.25 17.11
CA ALA A 270 5.46 -12.36 17.92
C ALA A 270 5.11 -13.83 18.18
N ALA A 271 5.25 -14.68 17.16
CA ALA A 271 4.81 -16.07 17.17
C ALA A 271 5.51 -16.98 18.21
N ILE A 272 6.60 -16.52 18.84
CA ILE A 272 7.32 -17.28 19.88
C ILE A 272 7.19 -16.68 21.29
N GLN A 273 6.35 -15.65 21.47
CA GLN A 273 6.19 -14.98 22.75
C GLN A 273 5.12 -15.63 23.63
N PRO A 274 5.21 -15.52 24.97
CA PRO A 274 4.16 -15.97 25.88
C PRO A 274 2.77 -15.38 25.56
N GLN A 275 2.71 -14.11 25.15
CA GLN A 275 1.47 -13.41 24.79
C GLN A 275 0.80 -14.04 23.57
N TRP A 276 1.58 -14.55 22.61
CA TRP A 276 1.03 -15.30 21.48
C TRP A 276 0.36 -16.59 21.93
N ARG A 277 0.98 -17.29 22.89
CA ARG A 277 0.40 -18.49 23.50
C ARG A 277 -0.93 -18.18 24.20
N GLU A 278 -1.02 -17.07 24.93
CA GLU A 278 -2.28 -16.61 25.55
C GLU A 278 -3.37 -16.34 24.50
N GLY A 279 -3.01 -15.68 23.39
CA GLY A 279 -3.94 -15.45 22.28
C GLY A 279 -4.41 -16.75 21.60
N LEU A 280 -3.53 -17.75 21.45
CA LEU A 280 -3.91 -19.08 20.98
C LEU A 280 -4.90 -19.77 21.94
N GLU A 281 -4.70 -19.64 23.25
CA GLU A 281 -5.61 -20.20 24.27
C GLU A 281 -6.98 -19.53 24.22
N TYR A 282 -7.04 -18.21 24.02
CA TYR A 282 -8.28 -17.48 23.81
C TYR A 282 -9.02 -17.93 22.54
N MET A 283 -8.34 -17.96 21.39
CA MET A 283 -8.96 -18.42 20.14
C MET A 283 -9.40 -19.89 20.21
N ARG A 284 -8.63 -20.75 20.90
CA ARG A 284 -9.04 -22.14 21.18
C ARG A 284 -10.30 -22.21 22.02
N LYS A 285 -10.47 -21.35 23.03
CA LYS A 285 -11.72 -21.25 23.82
C LYS A 285 -12.90 -20.95 22.91
N LEU A 286 -12.79 -19.92 22.06
CA LEU A 286 -13.84 -19.53 21.11
C LEU A 286 -14.18 -20.67 20.14
N PHE A 287 -13.15 -21.32 19.57
CA PHE A 287 -13.34 -22.42 18.61
C PHE A 287 -13.98 -23.65 19.26
N ARG A 288 -13.48 -24.07 20.42
CA ARG A 288 -14.01 -25.23 21.17
C ARG A 288 -15.47 -25.04 21.57
N GLU A 289 -15.88 -23.82 21.90
CA GLU A 289 -17.25 -23.48 22.26
C GLU A 289 -18.13 -23.21 21.02
N GLY A 290 -17.56 -23.36 19.83
CA GLY A 290 -18.21 -23.18 18.52
C GLY A 290 -18.71 -21.76 18.30
N LEU A 291 -17.98 -20.78 18.83
CA LEU A 291 -18.21 -19.36 18.58
C LEU A 291 -17.52 -18.90 17.28
N ILE A 292 -16.53 -19.67 16.82
CA ILE A 292 -15.88 -19.50 15.52
C ILE A 292 -16.47 -20.52 14.55
N ASP A 293 -16.78 -20.06 13.34
CA ASP A 293 -17.16 -20.88 12.20
C ASP A 293 -16.11 -21.98 11.95
N PRO A 294 -16.49 -23.28 11.96
CA PRO A 294 -15.55 -24.38 11.71
C PRO A 294 -14.83 -24.27 10.36
N ASP A 295 -15.43 -23.62 9.37
CA ASP A 295 -14.88 -23.53 8.01
C ASP A 295 -13.94 -22.33 7.83
N VAL A 296 -13.72 -21.49 8.84
CA VAL A 296 -12.91 -20.25 8.76
C VAL A 296 -11.48 -20.45 8.24
N PHE A 297 -10.89 -21.63 8.47
CA PHE A 297 -9.52 -21.95 8.03
C PHE A 297 -9.46 -22.60 6.64
N THR A 298 -10.59 -22.80 5.98
CA THR A 298 -10.69 -23.50 4.69
C THR A 298 -11.58 -22.81 3.67
N GLN A 299 -12.51 -21.95 4.09
CA GLN A 299 -13.44 -21.28 3.19
C GLN A 299 -12.82 -20.11 2.44
N SER A 300 -13.33 -19.88 1.23
CA SER A 300 -13.04 -18.72 0.41
C SER A 300 -13.97 -17.55 0.74
N LEU A 301 -13.61 -16.36 0.29
CA LEU A 301 -14.50 -15.20 0.35
C LEU A 301 -15.83 -15.49 -0.35
N ASP A 302 -15.84 -16.19 -1.48
CA ASP A 302 -17.10 -16.54 -2.18
C ASP A 302 -18.05 -17.38 -1.32
N GLY A 303 -17.51 -18.37 -0.59
CA GLY A 303 -18.31 -19.19 0.34
C GLY A 303 -18.84 -18.37 1.53
N LEU A 304 -18.03 -17.43 2.01
CA LEU A 304 -18.42 -16.48 3.05
C LEU A 304 -19.51 -15.52 2.54
N MET A 305 -19.41 -15.02 1.30
CA MET A 305 -20.43 -14.18 0.65
C MET A 305 -21.74 -14.95 0.45
N GLU A 306 -21.68 -16.22 0.06
CA GLU A 306 -22.87 -17.09 -0.04
C GLU A 306 -23.57 -17.21 1.33
N THR A 307 -22.80 -17.41 2.39
CA THR A 307 -23.33 -17.44 3.77
C THR A 307 -23.93 -16.10 4.18
N ALA A 308 -23.21 -15.01 3.91
CA ALA A 308 -23.64 -13.64 4.21
C ALA A 308 -24.91 -13.24 3.43
N SER A 309 -25.18 -13.85 2.29
CA SER A 309 -26.34 -13.54 1.42
C SER A 309 -27.61 -14.33 1.77
N ARG A 310 -27.56 -15.29 2.69
CA ARG A 310 -28.73 -16.10 3.10
C ARG A 310 -29.87 -15.24 3.64
N GLN A 311 -31.13 -15.60 3.41
CA GLN A 311 -32.25 -14.76 3.86
C GLN A 311 -32.36 -14.72 5.40
N GLU A 312 -31.97 -15.81 6.05
CA GLU A 312 -32.06 -16.06 7.48
C GLU A 312 -31.09 -15.21 8.33
N ASN A 313 -30.33 -14.29 7.73
CA ASN A 313 -29.37 -13.40 8.38
C ASN A 313 -28.54 -14.12 9.44
N VAL A 314 -27.75 -15.13 9.05
CA VAL A 314 -27.09 -16.04 10.02
C VAL A 314 -25.74 -15.55 10.53
N LEU A 315 -25.20 -14.46 10.01
CA LEU A 315 -23.84 -14.02 10.30
C LEU A 315 -23.83 -12.97 11.44
N GLY A 316 -23.02 -13.21 12.47
CA GLY A 316 -22.90 -12.34 13.64
C GLY A 316 -21.73 -11.36 13.56
N ALA A 317 -20.54 -11.85 13.25
CA ALA A 317 -19.34 -11.04 13.11
C ALA A 317 -18.41 -11.63 12.04
N VAL A 318 -17.65 -10.78 11.37
CA VAL A 318 -16.78 -11.18 10.27
C VAL A 318 -15.54 -10.31 10.18
N THR A 319 -14.39 -10.92 9.98
CA THR A 319 -13.17 -10.17 9.62
C THR A 319 -13.13 -9.89 8.13
N SER A 320 -12.88 -8.65 7.76
CA SER A 320 -12.64 -8.22 6.38
C SER A 320 -12.00 -6.84 6.33
N GLY A 321 -11.27 -6.56 5.23
CA GLY A 321 -10.73 -5.23 4.94
C GLY A 321 -11.79 -4.14 5.04
N HIS A 322 -12.92 -4.39 4.39
CA HIS A 322 -14.14 -3.61 4.53
C HIS A 322 -15.37 -4.52 4.40
N ILE A 323 -16.50 -4.10 4.99
CA ILE A 323 -17.69 -4.95 5.08
C ILE A 323 -18.29 -5.33 3.71
N ARG A 324 -18.16 -4.46 2.70
CA ARG A 324 -18.65 -4.72 1.33
C ARG A 324 -17.86 -5.80 0.56
N MET A 325 -16.79 -6.35 1.14
CA MET A 325 -16.16 -7.55 0.59
C MET A 325 -17.00 -8.81 0.85
N VAL A 326 -17.72 -8.82 1.98
CA VAL A 326 -18.54 -9.95 2.43
C VAL A 326 -19.99 -9.81 1.94
N PHE A 327 -20.44 -8.56 1.85
CA PHE A 327 -21.77 -8.18 1.39
C PHE A 327 -21.61 -7.41 0.09
N ASP A 328 -22.14 -7.93 -1.01
CA ASP A 328 -21.97 -7.43 -2.38
C ASP A 328 -22.34 -5.95 -2.66
N GLY A 329 -22.75 -5.20 -1.64
CA GLY A 329 -23.00 -3.75 -1.70
C GLY A 329 -24.21 -3.36 -2.56
N ASN A 330 -25.02 -4.32 -2.99
CA ASN A 330 -26.21 -4.09 -3.80
C ASN A 330 -27.38 -3.60 -2.94
N ALA A 331 -28.40 -3.02 -3.59
CA ALA A 331 -29.62 -2.61 -2.89
C ALA A 331 -30.27 -3.80 -2.17
N GLY A 332 -30.45 -3.69 -0.84
CA GLY A 332 -30.94 -4.76 0.02
C GLY A 332 -29.85 -5.64 0.63
N SER A 333 -28.57 -5.32 0.41
CA SER A 333 -27.46 -5.91 1.15
C SER A 333 -27.52 -5.49 2.63
N ARG A 334 -26.98 -6.35 3.51
CA ARG A 334 -26.95 -6.11 4.97
C ARG A 334 -25.66 -5.48 5.45
N ASP A 335 -24.81 -4.97 4.55
CA ASP A 335 -23.57 -4.31 4.93
C ASP A 335 -23.78 -3.11 5.86
N GLY A 336 -24.94 -2.44 5.77
CA GLY A 336 -25.36 -1.36 6.67
C GLY A 336 -25.61 -1.78 8.12
N ASP A 337 -25.88 -3.07 8.38
CA ASP A 337 -26.20 -3.58 9.73
C ASP A 337 -24.95 -3.87 10.58
N TYR A 338 -23.76 -3.68 10.03
CA TYR A 338 -22.50 -4.04 10.68
C TYR A 338 -21.67 -2.82 11.04
N GLU A 339 -20.99 -2.84 12.17
CA GLU A 339 -20.04 -1.80 12.54
C GLU A 339 -18.67 -2.40 12.85
N ALA A 340 -17.60 -1.63 12.66
CA ALA A 340 -16.30 -2.09 13.10
C ALA A 340 -16.24 -2.11 14.63
N VAL A 341 -15.84 -3.26 15.17
CA VAL A 341 -15.45 -3.41 16.57
C VAL A 341 -14.17 -2.61 16.79
N PRO A 342 -14.02 -1.81 17.87
CA PRO A 342 -12.76 -1.14 18.17
C PRO A 342 -11.65 -2.17 18.47
N PRO A 343 -10.36 -1.78 18.39
CA PRO A 343 -9.27 -2.63 18.88
C PRO A 343 -9.54 -3.08 20.31
N LEU A 344 -9.59 -4.39 20.51
CA LEU A 344 -9.93 -4.96 21.81
C LEU A 344 -8.78 -4.78 22.81
N ILE A 345 -9.16 -4.66 24.07
CA ILE A 345 -8.26 -4.71 25.22
C ILE A 345 -8.18 -6.16 25.70
N GLY A 346 -6.98 -6.72 25.70
CA GLY A 346 -6.72 -8.05 26.23
C GLY A 346 -6.63 -8.08 27.77
N PRO A 347 -6.51 -9.28 28.38
CA PRO A 347 -6.53 -9.45 29.83
C PRO A 347 -5.40 -8.70 30.58
N SER A 348 -4.28 -8.43 29.90
CA SER A 348 -3.15 -7.67 30.44
C SER A 348 -3.36 -6.14 30.40
N GLY A 349 -4.44 -5.67 29.78
CA GLY A 349 -4.64 -4.26 29.44
C GLY A 349 -3.95 -3.83 28.13
N TYR A 350 -3.28 -4.76 27.43
CA TYR A 350 -2.69 -4.49 26.12
C TYR A 350 -3.78 -4.34 25.05
N ALA A 351 -3.57 -3.44 24.10
CA ALA A 351 -4.40 -3.25 22.93
C ALA A 351 -3.51 -2.79 21.78
N ALA A 352 -3.73 -3.32 20.59
CA ALA A 352 -3.08 -2.87 19.37
C ALA A 352 -4.00 -3.01 18.17
N ALA A 353 -3.77 -2.20 17.15
CA ALA A 353 -4.33 -2.35 15.82
C ALA A 353 -3.25 -2.73 14.82
N GLY A 354 -3.56 -3.60 13.87
CA GLY A 354 -2.69 -3.85 12.71
C GLY A 354 -2.54 -2.58 11.88
N TYR A 355 -1.30 -2.25 11.51
CA TYR A 355 -0.97 -1.04 10.75
C TYR A 355 -0.24 -1.36 9.44
N PHE A 356 -0.75 -0.79 8.34
CA PHE A 356 -0.33 -1.11 6.98
C PHE A 356 0.01 0.16 6.16
N GLY A 357 0.34 1.27 6.83
CA GLY A 357 0.76 2.50 6.15
C GLY A 357 2.14 2.36 5.54
N SER A 358 2.24 2.51 4.21
CA SER A 358 3.52 2.49 3.50
C SER A 358 3.56 3.31 2.20
N TYR A 359 4.78 3.54 1.71
CA TYR A 359 5.16 4.40 0.58
C TYR A 359 5.99 3.65 -0.48
N ASP A 360 5.79 2.35 -0.64
CA ASP A 360 6.84 1.45 -1.10
C ASP A 360 6.52 0.64 -2.37
N ARG A 361 5.35 0.81 -2.97
CA ARG A 361 5.04 0.20 -4.28
C ARG A 361 5.86 0.86 -5.39
N ALA A 362 7.00 0.28 -5.72
CA ALA A 362 7.94 0.70 -6.76
C ALA A 362 7.35 0.62 -8.18
N ALA A 363 6.49 1.58 -8.50
CA ALA A 363 5.68 1.59 -9.71
C ALA A 363 6.42 2.13 -10.93
N PHE A 364 7.40 3.03 -10.76
CA PHE A 364 8.12 3.63 -11.88
C PHE A 364 9.62 3.37 -11.82
N ALA A 365 10.21 2.94 -12.93
CA ALA A 365 11.65 2.78 -13.07
C ALA A 365 12.12 3.06 -14.51
N VAL A 366 13.40 3.36 -14.66
CA VAL A 366 14.05 3.56 -15.96
C VAL A 366 15.11 2.48 -16.13
N THR A 367 15.09 1.77 -17.27
CA THR A 367 16.01 0.66 -17.55
C THR A 367 17.17 1.08 -18.46
N ASP A 368 18.18 0.22 -18.58
CA ASP A 368 19.35 0.41 -19.45
C ASP A 368 19.01 0.51 -20.96
N LYS A 369 17.77 0.19 -21.35
CA LYS A 369 17.28 0.35 -22.74
C LYS A 369 16.92 1.80 -23.06
N ALA A 370 16.67 2.63 -22.05
CA ALA A 370 16.29 4.02 -22.26
C ALA A 370 17.48 4.86 -22.74
N THR A 371 17.28 5.61 -23.82
CA THR A 371 18.16 6.72 -24.18
C THR A 371 18.08 7.84 -23.14
N ALA A 372 19.07 8.73 -23.12
CA ALA A 372 19.09 9.87 -22.21
C ALA A 372 17.85 10.77 -22.33
N ALA A 373 17.33 10.91 -23.56
CA ALA A 373 16.12 11.67 -23.84
C ALA A 373 14.86 10.99 -23.32
N GLU A 374 14.73 9.67 -23.50
CA GLU A 374 13.61 8.89 -22.97
C GLU A 374 13.62 8.90 -21.45
N ALA A 375 14.77 8.69 -20.82
CA ALA A 375 14.93 8.76 -19.36
C ALA A 375 14.52 10.14 -18.80
N ALA A 376 14.95 11.22 -19.46
CA ALA A 376 14.59 12.58 -19.08
C ALA A 376 13.08 12.86 -19.27
N ALA A 377 12.51 12.48 -20.41
CA ALA A 377 11.09 12.63 -20.71
C ALA A 377 10.20 11.78 -19.78
N ALA A 378 10.60 10.55 -19.48
CA ALA A 378 9.90 9.68 -18.54
C ALA A 378 9.94 10.21 -17.10
N THR A 379 11.07 10.78 -16.68
CA THR A 379 11.16 11.44 -15.37
C THR A 379 10.22 12.66 -15.30
N ARG A 380 10.17 13.46 -16.37
CA ARG A 380 9.23 14.59 -16.49
C ARG A 380 7.76 14.15 -16.51
N LEU A 381 7.46 12.99 -17.11
CA LEU A 381 6.14 12.36 -17.06
C LEU A 381 5.80 11.94 -15.63
N ALA A 382 6.68 11.20 -14.94
CA ALA A 382 6.48 10.77 -13.56
C ALA A 382 6.26 11.97 -12.61
N ASP A 383 7.07 13.02 -12.75
CA ASP A 383 6.94 14.27 -11.98
C ASP A 383 5.57 14.94 -12.21
N PHE A 384 5.10 14.99 -13.46
CA PHE A 384 3.77 15.52 -13.79
C PHE A 384 2.63 14.66 -13.25
N LEU A 385 2.73 13.33 -13.35
CA LEU A 385 1.71 12.40 -12.85
C LEU A 385 1.48 12.53 -11.33
N MET A 386 2.50 12.94 -10.58
CA MET A 386 2.42 13.25 -9.15
C MET A 386 1.90 14.66 -8.80
N THR A 387 1.41 15.42 -9.78
CA THR A 387 0.68 16.67 -9.53
C THR A 387 -0.77 16.38 -9.14
N GLU A 388 -1.39 17.29 -8.36
CA GLU A 388 -2.81 17.21 -8.00
C GLU A 388 -3.71 17.16 -9.25
N GLU A 389 -3.37 17.94 -10.28
CA GLU A 389 -4.08 17.93 -11.57
C GLU A 389 -4.07 16.55 -12.25
N ALA A 390 -2.89 15.93 -12.37
CA ALA A 390 -2.77 14.64 -13.03
C ALA A 390 -3.35 13.51 -12.17
N THR A 391 -3.13 13.56 -10.85
CA THR A 391 -3.67 12.57 -9.90
C THR A 391 -5.19 12.56 -9.93
N ILE A 392 -5.84 13.74 -9.89
CA ILE A 392 -7.31 13.82 -9.94
C ILE A 392 -7.84 13.35 -11.30
N ARG A 393 -7.19 13.72 -12.42
CA ARG A 393 -7.63 13.29 -13.75
C ARG A 393 -7.41 11.80 -14.01
N ASN A 394 -6.31 11.23 -13.51
CA ASN A 394 -6.04 9.80 -13.57
C ASN A 394 -7.14 9.01 -12.84
N GLU A 395 -7.60 9.52 -11.70
CA GLU A 395 -8.58 8.82 -10.87
C GLU A 395 -10.03 9.05 -11.29
N TRP A 396 -10.41 10.32 -11.51
CA TRP A 396 -11.81 10.75 -11.61
C TRP A 396 -12.16 11.35 -12.99
N GLY A 397 -11.18 11.44 -13.90
CA GLY A 397 -11.38 11.92 -15.27
C GLY A 397 -11.40 13.44 -15.40
N PRO A 398 -11.96 14.00 -16.48
CA PRO A 398 -12.00 15.43 -16.70
C PRO A 398 -12.97 16.15 -15.75
N GLU A 399 -12.57 17.34 -15.31
CA GLU A 399 -13.41 18.24 -14.52
C GLU A 399 -14.74 18.52 -15.23
N ASN A 400 -15.81 18.65 -14.46
CA ASN A 400 -17.20 18.84 -14.88
C ASN A 400 -17.85 17.67 -15.63
N LYS A 401 -17.20 16.51 -15.70
CA LYS A 401 -17.84 15.28 -16.20
C LYS A 401 -18.35 14.39 -15.06
N TRP A 402 -17.52 14.17 -14.04
CA TRP A 402 -17.86 13.35 -12.87
C TRP A 402 -17.37 13.94 -11.55
N TRP A 403 -16.61 15.02 -11.59
CA TRP A 403 -16.20 15.75 -10.42
C TRP A 403 -16.15 17.24 -10.74
N ARG A 404 -16.22 18.07 -9.71
CA ARG A 404 -16.03 19.51 -9.79
C ARG A 404 -15.33 20.01 -8.53
N LYS A 405 -14.96 21.29 -8.52
CA LYS A 405 -14.57 21.96 -7.27
C LYS A 405 -15.72 21.99 -6.28
N GLY A 406 -15.37 22.00 -5.00
CA GLY A 406 -16.34 22.14 -3.92
C GLY A 406 -17.03 23.50 -3.94
N GLU A 407 -18.29 23.51 -3.53
CA GLU A 407 -19.14 24.68 -3.43
C GLU A 407 -19.38 25.08 -1.95
N PRO A 408 -19.77 26.34 -1.68
CA PRO A 408 -20.11 26.76 -0.32
C PRO A 408 -21.21 25.88 0.30
N GLY A 409 -20.92 25.32 1.48
CA GLY A 409 -21.82 24.39 2.17
C GLY A 409 -21.43 22.92 2.02
N GLU A 410 -20.48 22.61 1.15
CA GLU A 410 -19.88 21.27 1.07
C GLU A 410 -18.65 21.18 1.98
N TYR A 411 -18.59 20.10 2.76
CA TYR A 411 -17.55 19.90 3.75
C TYR A 411 -16.82 18.58 3.53
N ASP A 412 -15.54 18.61 3.85
CA ASP A 412 -14.65 17.46 3.79
C ASP A 412 -14.71 16.61 5.08
N GLU A 413 -13.91 15.55 5.17
CA GLU A 413 -13.87 14.65 6.34
C GLU A 413 -13.50 15.37 7.65
N HIS A 414 -12.90 16.56 7.56
CA HIS A 414 -12.47 17.40 8.68
C HIS A 414 -13.43 18.55 8.97
N TRP A 415 -14.62 18.54 8.35
CA TRP A 415 -15.61 19.63 8.43
C TRP A 415 -15.07 20.99 7.94
N LYS A 416 -14.06 20.98 7.07
CA LYS A 416 -13.55 22.18 6.38
C LYS A 416 -14.23 22.29 5.01
N PRO A 417 -14.23 23.47 4.36
CA PRO A 417 -14.74 23.59 3.00
C PRO A 417 -14.06 22.59 2.07
N ALA A 418 -14.86 21.75 1.41
CA ALA A 418 -14.34 20.73 0.50
C ALA A 418 -13.62 21.38 -0.68
N LYS A 419 -12.50 20.78 -1.10
CA LYS A 419 -11.81 21.19 -2.34
C LYS A 419 -12.54 20.68 -3.58
N TYR A 420 -13.09 19.47 -3.49
CA TYR A 420 -13.68 18.75 -4.62
C TYR A 420 -14.97 18.06 -4.23
N TRP A 421 -15.85 17.86 -5.20
CA TRP A 421 -17.06 17.05 -5.08
C TRP A 421 -17.06 16.00 -6.20
N LEU A 422 -17.48 14.77 -5.88
CA LEU A 422 -17.59 13.67 -6.82
C LEU A 422 -19.06 13.35 -7.08
N ASP A 423 -19.42 13.18 -8.34
CA ASP A 423 -20.74 12.74 -8.77
C ASP A 423 -20.99 11.29 -8.32
N PRO A 424 -22.07 11.01 -7.56
CA PRO A 424 -22.46 9.65 -7.21
C PRO A 424 -22.65 8.71 -8.40
N GLU A 425 -22.94 9.23 -9.60
CA GLU A 425 -23.04 8.44 -10.83
C GLU A 425 -21.69 7.96 -11.36
N PHE A 426 -20.56 8.51 -10.88
CA PHE A 426 -19.22 8.07 -11.29
C PHE A 426 -19.05 6.56 -11.11
N SER A 427 -19.45 6.01 -9.95
CA SER A 427 -19.31 4.58 -9.63
C SER A 427 -20.29 3.68 -10.38
N LYS A 428 -21.38 4.24 -10.93
CA LYS A 428 -22.39 3.51 -11.72
C LYS A 428 -22.10 3.56 -13.21
N SER A 429 -21.46 4.64 -13.67
CA SER A 429 -21.00 4.76 -15.04
C SER A 429 -19.78 3.86 -15.22
N SER A 430 -19.75 3.05 -16.27
CA SER A 430 -18.52 2.38 -16.63
C SER A 430 -17.55 3.46 -17.10
N THR A 431 -16.62 3.87 -16.22
CA THR A 431 -15.53 4.85 -16.51
C THR A 431 -14.53 4.33 -17.54
N GLN A 432 -14.93 3.28 -18.27
CA GLN A 432 -14.16 2.28 -19.03
C GLN A 432 -13.16 2.85 -20.02
N ASN A 433 -13.23 4.14 -20.37
CA ASN A 433 -12.16 4.72 -21.19
C ASN A 433 -11.86 6.21 -20.99
N ALA A 434 -11.99 6.73 -19.77
CA ALA A 434 -11.67 8.13 -19.48
C ALA A 434 -10.56 8.35 -18.46
N VAL A 435 -10.18 7.29 -17.76
CA VAL A 435 -9.27 7.30 -16.63
C VAL A 435 -8.27 6.16 -16.80
N TRP A 436 -7.16 6.24 -16.08
CA TRP A 436 -6.17 5.17 -15.98
C TRP A 436 -6.36 4.34 -14.71
N ALA A 437 -7.26 4.74 -13.81
CA ALA A 437 -7.63 4.00 -12.61
C ALA A 437 -6.40 3.62 -11.75
N GLN A 438 -5.57 4.62 -11.43
CA GLN A 438 -4.33 4.48 -10.65
C GLN A 438 -3.19 3.73 -11.36
N MET A 439 -3.31 3.43 -12.66
CA MET A 439 -2.15 3.05 -13.47
C MET A 439 -1.15 4.20 -13.48
N GLY A 440 0.13 3.89 -13.24
CA GLY A 440 1.17 4.89 -13.13
C GLY A 440 1.55 5.24 -11.68
N VAL A 441 2.53 6.15 -11.55
CA VAL A 441 2.77 6.84 -10.28
C VAL A 441 1.74 7.95 -10.08
N LEU A 442 1.36 8.18 -8.83
CA LEU A 442 0.53 9.32 -8.41
C LEU A 442 0.95 9.78 -7.02
N TYR A 443 0.51 10.98 -6.63
CA TYR A 443 0.66 11.48 -5.26
C TYR A 443 -0.71 11.89 -4.72
N ARG A 444 -1.31 10.98 -3.97
CA ARG A 444 -2.56 11.18 -3.24
C ARG A 444 -2.27 11.00 -1.76
N ASP A 445 -1.81 12.08 -1.13
CA ASP A 445 -1.68 12.17 0.32
C ASP A 445 -3.05 12.25 1.01
N ARG A 446 -3.06 12.16 2.34
CA ARG A 446 -4.30 12.27 3.12
C ARG A 446 -4.99 13.60 2.89
N ASP A 447 -4.25 14.70 2.81
CA ASP A 447 -4.80 16.03 2.59
C ASP A 447 -5.60 16.09 1.27
N LEU A 448 -5.09 15.52 0.18
CA LEU A 448 -5.86 15.43 -1.06
C LEU A 448 -7.01 14.43 -0.95
N ARG A 449 -6.75 13.22 -0.42
CA ARG A 449 -7.75 12.14 -0.36
C ARG A 449 -8.98 12.54 0.46
N GLU A 450 -8.76 13.23 1.57
CA GLU A 450 -9.78 13.60 2.55
C GLU A 450 -10.38 14.99 2.29
N SER A 451 -9.92 15.72 1.26
CA SER A 451 -10.47 17.03 0.87
C SER A 451 -11.75 16.99 0.02
N TRP A 452 -12.23 15.79 -0.29
CA TRP A 452 -13.44 15.60 -1.08
C TRP A 452 -14.67 15.77 -0.19
N ALA A 453 -15.75 16.32 -0.76
CA ALA A 453 -17.01 16.48 -0.08
C ALA A 453 -17.54 15.12 0.39
N VAL A 454 -17.92 15.07 1.66
CA VAL A 454 -18.65 13.95 2.25
C VAL A 454 -20.05 13.90 1.64
N SER A 455 -20.54 12.69 1.38
CA SER A 455 -21.91 12.48 0.89
C SER A 455 -22.85 12.23 2.06
N GLU A 456 -24.04 12.84 2.01
CA GLU A 456 -25.14 12.52 2.94
C GLU A 456 -25.82 11.18 2.60
N ASP A 457 -25.59 10.64 1.40
CA ASP A 457 -26.10 9.34 0.97
C ASP A 457 -25.10 8.23 1.37
N PRO A 458 -25.39 7.41 2.41
CA PRO A 458 -24.48 6.38 2.91
C PRO A 458 -24.25 5.24 1.89
N ASP A 459 -25.13 5.09 0.89
CA ASP A 459 -25.02 4.05 -0.13
C ASP A 459 -24.15 4.50 -1.30
N SER A 460 -23.99 5.81 -1.52
CA SER A 460 -23.08 6.36 -2.52
C SER A 460 -21.62 5.95 -2.27
N PHE A 461 -20.79 5.96 -3.32
CA PHE A 461 -19.36 5.69 -3.19
C PHE A 461 -18.68 6.58 -2.14
N LYS A 462 -18.97 7.89 -2.14
CA LYS A 462 -18.42 8.83 -1.16
C LYS A 462 -19.01 8.66 0.24
N GLY A 463 -20.28 8.29 0.37
CA GLY A 463 -20.87 7.97 1.67
C GLY A 463 -20.22 6.73 2.29
N TYR A 464 -19.91 5.74 1.46
CA TYR A 464 -19.19 4.55 1.92
C TYR A 464 -17.73 4.87 2.28
N GLU A 465 -16.98 5.64 1.48
CA GLU A 465 -15.63 6.09 1.86
C GLU A 465 -15.66 6.88 3.18
N HIS A 466 -16.66 7.74 3.40
CA HIS A 466 -16.86 8.45 4.68
C HIS A 466 -17.11 7.48 5.84
N ARG A 467 -17.97 6.47 5.66
CA ARG A 467 -18.17 5.41 6.65
C ARG A 467 -16.86 4.69 6.95
N LEU A 468 -16.08 4.32 5.94
CA LEU A 468 -14.78 3.69 6.15
C LEU A 468 -13.85 4.60 6.96
N TYR A 469 -13.86 5.92 6.72
CA TYR A 469 -13.12 6.89 7.50
C TYR A 469 -13.56 6.90 8.97
N VAL A 470 -14.86 7.06 9.24
CA VAL A 470 -15.43 7.09 10.60
C VAL A 470 -15.15 5.80 11.37
N GLU A 471 -15.37 4.64 10.76
CA GLU A 471 -15.08 3.34 11.37
C GLU A 471 -13.58 3.18 11.68
N THR A 472 -12.72 3.77 10.86
CA THR A 472 -11.27 3.72 11.04
C THR A 472 -10.78 4.65 12.15
N GLN A 473 -11.53 5.72 12.49
CA GLN A 473 -11.19 6.57 13.64
C GLN A 473 -11.18 5.78 14.96
N LYS A 474 -11.93 4.67 15.06
CA LYS A 474 -11.90 3.76 16.22
C LYS A 474 -10.52 3.09 16.42
N TYR A 475 -9.70 3.03 15.37
CA TYR A 475 -8.40 2.34 15.33
C TYR A 475 -7.20 3.29 15.34
N ALA A 476 -7.40 4.57 15.05
CA ALA A 476 -6.32 5.54 15.00
C ALA A 476 -5.59 5.63 16.35
N ASP A 477 -4.27 5.79 16.28
CA ASP A 477 -3.37 5.89 17.43
C ASP A 477 -3.33 4.60 18.30
N LYS A 478 -3.72 3.45 17.73
CA LYS A 478 -3.65 2.11 18.36
C LYS A 478 -2.58 1.21 17.76
N GLU A 479 -1.92 1.64 16.70
CA GLU A 479 -0.71 1.02 16.19
C GLU A 479 0.44 1.12 17.21
N PRO A 480 1.38 0.17 17.23
CA PRO A 480 2.59 0.31 18.02
C PRO A 480 3.36 1.57 17.63
N ARG A 481 4.04 2.19 18.60
CA ARG A 481 4.89 3.36 18.38
C ARG A 481 5.93 3.14 17.28
N GLU A 482 6.43 1.91 17.15
CA GLU A 482 7.37 1.50 16.11
C GLU A 482 6.84 0.23 15.45
N VAL A 483 6.69 0.29 14.12
CA VAL A 483 6.28 -0.84 13.29
C VAL A 483 7.45 -1.23 12.41
N TYR A 484 7.63 -2.54 12.21
CA TYR A 484 8.64 -3.04 11.28
C TYR A 484 8.26 -2.59 9.85
N PRO A 485 9.16 -1.93 9.08
CA PRO A 485 8.82 -1.44 7.74
C PRO A 485 8.45 -2.58 6.80
N SER A 486 7.33 -2.45 6.08
CA SER A 486 6.86 -3.47 5.14
C SER A 486 7.86 -3.70 3.99
N TYR A 487 8.55 -2.65 3.55
CA TYR A 487 9.63 -2.74 2.57
C TYR A 487 10.90 -2.22 3.21
N ILE A 488 11.84 -3.14 3.39
CA ILE A 488 13.15 -2.83 3.91
C ILE A 488 14.21 -3.23 2.89
N PHE A 489 15.18 -2.34 2.69
CA PHE A 489 16.32 -2.66 1.84
C PHE A 489 17.32 -3.50 2.61
N MET A 490 17.83 -4.53 1.95
CA MET A 490 18.89 -5.40 2.44
C MET A 490 19.97 -5.49 1.36
N ASP A 491 21.18 -5.90 1.76
CA ASP A 491 22.14 -6.38 0.76
C ASP A 491 21.61 -7.66 0.09
N THR A 492 22.03 -7.90 -1.15
CA THR A 492 21.54 -9.01 -1.97
C THR A 492 21.67 -10.38 -1.28
N ALA A 493 22.79 -10.64 -0.58
CA ALA A 493 23.00 -11.94 0.04
C ALA A 493 22.07 -12.15 1.25
N ALA A 494 21.87 -11.10 2.06
CA ALA A 494 20.92 -11.10 3.15
C ALA A 494 19.47 -11.23 2.66
N ALA A 495 19.08 -10.50 1.60
CA ALA A 495 17.76 -10.58 0.99
C ALA A 495 17.45 -12.00 0.50
N GLU A 496 18.37 -12.62 -0.25
CA GLU A 496 18.23 -13.99 -0.73
C GLU A 496 18.13 -15.01 0.41
N GLU A 497 18.90 -14.83 1.50
CA GLU A 497 18.82 -15.69 2.67
C GLU A 497 17.49 -15.52 3.40
N ALA A 498 17.04 -14.29 3.65
CA ALA A 498 15.75 -13.99 4.27
C ALA A 498 14.59 -14.57 3.47
N ALA A 499 14.59 -14.43 2.14
CA ALA A 499 13.57 -15.00 1.26
C ALA A 499 13.49 -16.54 1.36
N ARG A 500 14.64 -17.22 1.42
CA ARG A 500 14.70 -18.69 1.61
C ARG A 500 14.17 -19.14 2.98
N LEU A 501 14.37 -18.33 4.02
CA LEU A 501 13.94 -18.64 5.38
C LEU A 501 12.45 -18.31 5.62
N LYS A 502 11.93 -17.24 4.99
CA LYS A 502 10.58 -16.72 5.23
C LYS A 502 9.48 -17.74 5.02
N ALA A 503 9.42 -18.38 3.84
CA ALA A 503 8.32 -19.29 3.50
C ALA A 503 8.21 -20.49 4.46
N PRO A 504 9.27 -21.29 4.71
CA PRO A 504 9.21 -22.39 5.67
C PRO A 504 8.83 -21.96 7.09
N ILE A 505 9.33 -20.82 7.57
CA ILE A 505 9.01 -20.27 8.89
C ILE A 505 7.53 -19.89 8.95
N ASN A 506 7.03 -19.10 7.99
CA ASN A 506 5.64 -18.66 7.94
C ASN A 506 4.67 -19.84 7.82
N ASP A 507 4.97 -20.82 6.96
CA ASP A 507 4.16 -22.03 6.81
C ASP A 507 4.11 -22.84 8.10
N TYR A 508 5.24 -22.93 8.81
CA TYR A 508 5.30 -23.61 10.10
C TYR A 508 4.47 -22.87 11.17
N ILE A 509 4.56 -21.53 11.24
CA ILE A 509 3.74 -20.71 12.14
C ILE A 509 2.25 -20.92 11.86
N ARG A 510 1.82 -20.71 10.60
CA ARG A 510 0.40 -20.80 10.19
C ARG A 510 -0.18 -22.18 10.48
N ARG A 511 0.54 -23.25 10.13
CA ARG A 511 0.08 -24.63 10.37
C ARG A 511 -0.09 -24.93 11.86
N ASN A 512 0.88 -24.54 12.68
CA ASN A 512 0.80 -24.78 14.13
C ASN A 512 -0.26 -23.90 14.79
N LEU A 513 -0.43 -22.65 14.36
CA LEU A 513 -1.51 -21.78 14.81
C LEU A 513 -2.87 -22.48 14.64
N VAL A 514 -3.16 -23.03 13.45
CA VAL A 514 -4.41 -23.73 13.19
C VAL A 514 -4.53 -24.97 14.08
N GLN A 515 -3.46 -25.74 14.26
CA GLN A 515 -3.46 -26.92 15.13
C GLN A 515 -3.72 -26.59 16.61
N PHE A 516 -3.17 -25.48 17.11
CA PHE A 516 -3.42 -25.03 18.49
C PHE A 516 -4.87 -24.54 18.68
N ILE A 517 -5.40 -23.76 17.72
CA ILE A 517 -6.78 -23.26 17.79
C ILE A 517 -7.79 -24.40 17.71
N THR A 518 -7.58 -25.33 16.77
CA THR A 518 -8.55 -26.41 16.47
C THR A 518 -8.56 -27.56 17.46
N GLY A 519 -7.63 -27.62 18.41
CA GLY A 519 -7.59 -28.72 19.39
C GLY A 519 -6.46 -29.72 19.20
N VAL A 520 -5.89 -29.80 17.98
CA VAL A 520 -4.94 -30.84 17.56
C VAL A 520 -3.65 -30.81 18.39
N LYS A 521 -3.18 -29.60 18.72
CA LYS A 521 -2.05 -29.38 19.64
C LYS A 521 -2.53 -28.69 20.92
N ASP A 522 -1.82 -28.91 22.01
CA ASP A 522 -2.04 -28.27 23.29
C ASP A 522 -0.90 -27.30 23.62
N THR A 523 -1.23 -26.06 23.99
CA THR A 523 -0.22 -25.03 24.27
C THR A 523 0.64 -25.34 25.50
N ALA A 524 0.18 -26.16 26.44
CA ALA A 524 0.99 -26.57 27.58
C ALA A 524 1.94 -27.73 27.24
N ALA A 525 1.50 -28.66 26.40
CA ALA A 525 2.29 -29.84 26.04
C ALA A 525 3.24 -29.61 24.85
N ASP A 526 2.78 -28.91 23.81
CA ASP A 526 3.44 -28.88 22.50
C ASP A 526 4.18 -27.55 22.20
N TRP A 527 4.14 -26.56 23.10
CA TRP A 527 4.70 -25.23 22.88
C TRP A 527 6.23 -25.24 22.73
N ASP A 528 6.93 -25.95 23.61
CA ASP A 528 8.40 -26.01 23.57
C ASP A 528 8.90 -26.70 22.30
N ASP A 529 8.19 -27.72 21.83
CA ASP A 529 8.47 -28.40 20.56
C ASP A 529 8.19 -27.49 19.36
N TYR A 530 7.12 -26.70 19.41
CA TYR A 530 6.82 -25.69 18.40
C TYR A 530 7.93 -24.63 18.29
N VAL A 531 8.35 -24.04 19.41
CA VAL A 531 9.43 -23.04 19.43
C VAL A 531 10.75 -23.67 18.97
N SER A 532 11.02 -24.91 19.37
CA SER A 532 12.21 -25.65 18.94
C SER A 532 12.20 -25.93 17.43
N GLY A 533 11.04 -26.25 16.85
CA GLY A 533 10.87 -26.42 15.40
C GLY A 533 11.21 -25.15 14.63
N LEU A 534 10.80 -23.97 15.11
CA LEU A 534 11.17 -22.69 14.51
C LEU A 534 12.68 -22.42 14.58
N LYS A 535 13.34 -22.78 15.69
CA LYS A 535 14.81 -22.69 15.78
C LYS A 535 15.51 -23.60 14.78
N GLN A 536 14.98 -24.81 14.55
CA GLN A 536 15.50 -25.73 13.53
C GLN A 536 15.36 -25.15 12.11
N LEU A 537 14.29 -24.39 11.88
CA LEU A 537 14.07 -23.60 10.65
C LEU A 537 14.90 -22.31 10.59
N LYS A 538 15.88 -22.13 11.49
CA LYS A 538 16.79 -20.99 11.53
C LYS A 538 16.11 -19.64 11.80
N LEU A 539 15.05 -19.63 12.61
CA LEU A 539 14.38 -18.40 13.04
C LEU A 539 15.36 -17.36 13.63
N ASP A 540 16.32 -17.78 14.46
CA ASP A 540 17.29 -16.86 15.07
C ASP A 540 18.11 -16.10 14.01
N ARG A 541 18.49 -16.80 12.92
CA ARG A 541 19.20 -16.20 11.78
C ARG A 541 18.30 -15.27 10.98
N TYR A 542 17.04 -15.63 10.80
CA TYR A 542 16.05 -14.78 10.14
C TYR A 542 15.86 -13.46 10.91
N ILE A 543 15.70 -13.53 12.24
CA ILE A 543 15.60 -12.33 13.09
C ILE A 543 16.87 -11.50 13.02
N GLU A 544 18.06 -12.11 13.04
CA GLU A 544 19.35 -11.39 12.93
C GLU A 544 19.46 -10.59 11.63
N ILE A 545 19.08 -11.17 10.49
CA ILE A 545 19.09 -10.48 9.19
C ILE A 545 18.17 -9.26 9.22
N HIS A 546 16.95 -9.44 9.72
CA HIS A 546 15.95 -8.37 9.81
C HIS A 546 16.35 -7.30 10.82
N GLN A 547 17.02 -7.65 11.93
CA GLN A 547 17.58 -6.68 12.87
C GLN A 547 18.65 -5.81 12.19
N HIS A 548 19.58 -6.41 11.45
CA HIS A 548 20.62 -5.64 10.76
C HIS A 548 20.02 -4.69 9.71
N ALA A 549 19.02 -5.17 8.96
CA ALA A 549 18.29 -4.36 7.99
C ALA A 549 17.58 -3.19 8.69
N TYR A 550 16.92 -3.46 9.83
CA TYR A 550 16.24 -2.44 10.63
C TYR A 550 17.21 -1.39 11.19
N ASP A 551 18.35 -1.81 11.72
CA ASP A 551 19.39 -0.89 12.21
C ASP A 551 19.91 0.02 11.10
N THR A 552 20.09 -0.52 9.89
CA THR A 552 20.50 0.24 8.71
C THR A 552 19.43 1.24 8.30
N TYR A 553 18.17 0.81 8.23
CA TYR A 553 17.02 1.67 7.95
C TYR A 553 16.93 2.83 8.94
N LYS A 554 17.12 2.58 10.24
CA LYS A 554 17.08 3.62 11.28
C LYS A 554 18.23 4.62 11.20
N GLN A 555 19.40 4.23 10.66
CA GLN A 555 20.51 5.16 10.44
C GLN A 555 20.29 6.12 9.27
N GLN A 556 19.37 5.79 8.37
CA GLN A 556 19.00 6.62 7.22
C GLN A 556 17.92 7.67 7.56
N GLN A 557 17.36 7.63 8.79
CA GLN A 557 16.30 8.54 9.25
C GLN A 557 16.77 9.93 9.65
#